data_AF-A0A967N969-F1
#
_entry.id   AF-A0A967N969-F1
#
_cell.length_a   1.000
_cell.length_b   1.000
_cell.length_c   1.000
_cell.angle_alpha   90.00
_cell.angle_beta   90.00
_cell.angle_gamma   90.00
#
_symmetry.space_group_name_H-M   'P 1'
#
loop_
_entity.id
_entity.type
_entity.pdbx_description
1 polymer ?
#
loop_
_entity_poly.entity_id
_entity_poly.type
_entity_poly.pdbx_seq_one_letter_code
_entity_poly.pdbx_strand_id
1 'polypeptide(L)' 'NTWARGRRAPPGSTGLIGWGWRVPAEDLARVREWAGEAGTAVRGGAGEISLVDPDGIEVALRAVGEA' A
#
# COMPACT_ATOMS: atom_id res chain seq x y z
N ASN A 1 -11.88 -10.73 -7.06
CA ASN A 1 -11.71 -9.29 -7.36
C ASN A 1 -12.77 -8.46 -6.65
N THR A 2 -12.66 -8.33 -5.33
CA THR A 2 -13.57 -7.53 -4.51
C THR A 2 -12.68 -6.60 -3.69
N TRP A 3 -12.64 -5.34 -4.08
CA TRP A 3 -11.75 -4.31 -3.53
C TRP A 3 -12.29 -3.61 -2.28
N ALA A 4 -13.47 -4.05 -1.84
CA ALA A 4 -14.15 -3.72 -0.60
C ALA A 4 -15.40 -4.61 -0.57
N ARG A 5 -15.90 -4.96 0.62
CA ARG A 5 -17.11 -5.79 0.77
C ARG A 5 -18.26 -5.15 -0.03
N GLY A 6 -18.80 -5.87 -1.02
CA GLY A 6 -19.95 -5.46 -1.82
C GLY A 6 -19.67 -4.64 -3.08
N ARG A 7 -18.42 -4.33 -3.43
CA ARG A 7 -18.10 -3.65 -4.71
C ARG A 7 -17.65 -4.64 -5.78
N ARG A 8 -18.39 -4.69 -6.89
CA ARG A 8 -18.03 -5.45 -8.09
C ARG A 8 -17.05 -4.64 -8.93
N ALA A 9 -16.01 -5.29 -9.47
CA ALA A 9 -15.15 -4.65 -10.46
C ALA A 9 -15.96 -4.27 -11.72
N PRO A 10 -15.65 -3.14 -12.39
CA PRO A 10 -16.27 -2.78 -13.67
C PRO A 10 -16.10 -3.88 -14.73
N PRO A 11 -17.06 -4.04 -15.66
CA PRO A 11 -16.89 -4.94 -16.81
C PRO A 11 -15.60 -4.62 -17.58
N GLY A 12 -14.87 -5.65 -18.00
CA GLY A 12 -13.60 -5.48 -18.71
C GLY A 12 -12.37 -5.17 -17.83
N SER A 13 -12.54 -5.08 -16.50
CA SER A 13 -11.39 -4.94 -15.58
C SER A 13 -10.49 -6.18 -15.67
N THR A 14 -9.19 -5.97 -15.85
CA THR A 14 -8.19 -7.04 -15.97
C THR A 14 -7.55 -7.43 -14.64
N GLY A 15 -7.58 -6.56 -13.63
CA GLY A 15 -6.94 -6.86 -12.36
C GLY A 15 -6.95 -5.71 -11.36
N LEU A 16 -6.18 -5.92 -10.30
CA LEU A 16 -5.94 -4.97 -9.24
C LEU A 16 -4.75 -4.07 -9.57
N ILE A 17 -4.89 -2.74 -9.52
CA ILE A 17 -3.76 -1.81 -9.73
C ILE A 17 -3.30 -1.06 -8.48
N GLY A 18 -4.12 -1.00 -7.42
CA GLY A 18 -3.62 -0.52 -6.13
C GLY A 18 -4.65 -0.19 -5.05
N TRP A 19 -4.33 -0.54 -3.81
CA TRP A 19 -5.18 -0.36 -2.63
C TRP A 19 -4.42 0.40 -1.52
N GLY A 20 -5.08 0.67 -0.39
CA GLY A 20 -4.36 1.26 0.74
C GLY A 20 -4.91 0.93 2.11
N TRP A 21 -4.03 1.06 3.11
CA TRP A 21 -4.31 0.84 4.52
C TRP A 21 -3.91 2.04 5.38
N ARG A 22 -4.57 2.17 6.52
CA ARG A 22 -4.17 3.06 7.60
C ARG A 22 -3.43 2.23 8.64
N VAL A 23 -2.25 2.67 9.04
CA VAL A 23 -1.39 1.97 10.00
C VAL A 23 -0.90 2.94 11.08
N PRO A 24 -0.60 2.50 12.31
CA PRO A 24 0.08 3.32 13.30
C PRO A 24 1.35 3.97 12.76
N ALA A 25 1.69 5.18 13.22
CA ALA A 25 2.85 5.92 12.74
C ALA A 25 4.17 5.15 12.97
N GLU A 26 4.28 4.48 14.12
CA GLU A 26 5.41 3.62 14.48
C GLU A 26 5.56 2.42 13.54
N ASP A 27 4.44 1.86 13.08
CA ASP A 27 4.44 0.71 12.17
C ASP A 27 4.82 1.13 10.75
N LEU A 28 4.48 2.36 10.32
CA LEU A 28 4.85 2.87 9.00
C LEU A 28 6.37 2.92 8.81
N ALA A 29 7.10 3.35 9.84
CA ALA A 29 8.56 3.38 9.83
C ALA A 29 9.14 1.97 9.71
N ARG A 30 8.60 1.02 10.48
CA ARG A 30 9.02 -0.39 10.45
C ARG A 30 8.77 -1.05 9.09
N VAL A 31 7.64 -0.75 8.46
CA VAL A 31 7.33 -1.27 7.12
C VAL A 31 8.29 -0.71 6.07
N ARG A 32 8.68 0.57 6.17
CA ARG A 32 9.65 1.18 5.26
C ARG A 32 11.01 0.49 5.33
N GLU A 33 11.49 0.17 6.53
CA GLU A 33 12.75 -0.56 6.74
C GLU A 33 12.68 -1.96 6.11
N TRP A 34 11.65 -2.73 6.45
CA TRP A 34 11.44 -4.08 5.92
C TRP A 34 11.34 -4.10 4.38
N ALA A 35 10.63 -3.14 3.80
CA ALA A 35 10.52 -3.03 2.34
C ALA A 35 11.89 -2.76 1.68
N GLY A 36 12.75 -1.98 2.33
CA GLY A 36 14.13 -1.77 1.88
C GLY A 36 14.96 -3.05 1.91
N GLU A 37 14.89 -3.82 3.00
CA GLU A 37 15.59 -5.12 3.12
C GLU A 37 15.12 -6.14 2.08
N ALA A 38 13.81 -6.13 1.77
CA ALA A 38 13.21 -7.00 0.77
C ALA A 38 13.44 -6.55 -0.68
N GLY A 39 14.10 -5.40 -0.91
CA GLY A 39 14.28 -4.83 -2.25
C GLY A 39 12.97 -4.35 -2.91
N THR A 40 11.93 -4.11 -2.11
CA THR A 40 10.65 -3.60 -2.60
C THR A 40 10.77 -2.10 -2.88
N ALA A 41 10.25 -1.66 -4.02
CA ALA A 41 10.27 -0.24 -4.37
C ALA A 41 9.36 0.55 -3.41
N VAL A 42 9.94 1.49 -2.67
CA VAL A 42 9.22 2.39 -1.77
C VAL A 42 9.22 3.81 -2.33
N ARG A 43 8.04 4.43 -2.39
CA ARG A 43 7.84 5.84 -2.74
C ARG A 43 7.17 6.57 -1.56
N GLY A 44 7.34 7.89 -1.47
CA GLY A 44 6.67 8.72 -0.46
C GLY A 44 7.53 9.17 0.72
N GLY A 45 6.87 9.60 1.80
CA GLY A 45 7.45 10.34 2.93
C GLY A 45 7.03 9.80 4.30
N ALA A 46 7.23 10.61 5.35
CA ALA A 46 7.03 10.18 6.74
C ALA A 46 5.58 9.86 7.11
N GLY A 47 4.59 10.44 6.44
CA GLY A 47 3.16 10.21 6.73
C GLY A 47 2.46 9.24 5.78
N GLU A 48 3.10 8.89 4.67
CA GLU A 48 2.54 8.01 3.65
C GLU A 48 3.65 7.40 2.80
N ILE A 49 3.63 6.08 2.63
CA ILE A 49 4.50 5.37 1.70
C ILE A 49 3.67 4.53 0.74
N SER A 50 4.15 4.38 -0.50
CA SER A 50 3.61 3.43 -1.48
C SER A 50 4.63 2.33 -1.71
N LEU A 51 4.20 1.08 -1.56
CA LEU A 51 4.96 -0.10 -1.95
C LEU A 51 4.48 -0.55 -3.33
N VAL A 52 5.39 -0.88 -4.24
CA VAL A 52 5.04 -1.37 -5.58
C VAL A 52 5.57 -2.78 -5.76
N ASP A 53 4.69 -3.72 -6.10
CA ASP A 53 5.07 -5.09 -6.40
C ASP A 53 5.60 -5.23 -7.85
N PRO A 54 6.22 -6.38 -8.20
CA PRO A 54 6.74 -6.61 -9.55
C PRO A 54 5.68 -6.58 -10.67
N ASP A 55 4.42 -6.84 -10.34
CA ASP A 55 3.29 -6.81 -11.27
C ASP A 55 2.71 -5.39 -11.43
N GLY A 56 3.28 -4.40 -10.73
CA GLY A 56 2.92 -2.98 -10.80
C GLY A 56 1.76 -2.59 -9.88
N ILE A 57 1.37 -3.46 -8.94
CA ILE A 57 0.32 -3.16 -7.96
C ILE A 57 0.87 -2.22 -6.90
N GLU A 58 0.16 -1.12 -6.65
CA GLU A 58 0.52 -0.16 -5.61
C GLU A 58 -0.22 -0.43 -4.28
N VAL A 59 0.52 -0.46 -3.17
CA VAL A 59 -0.03 -0.53 -1.81
C VAL A 59 0.32 0.76 -1.08
N ALA A 60 -0.66 1.65 -0.91
CA ALA A 60 -0.49 2.89 -0.16
C ALA A 60 -0.72 2.66 1.34
N LEU A 61 0.24 3.04 2.16
CA LEU A 61 0.19 2.95 3.62
C LEU A 61 0.24 4.36 4.18
N ARG A 62 -0.78 4.74 4.95
CA ARG A 62 -0.88 6.06 5.57
C ARG A 62 -0.83 5.95 7.09
N ALA A 63 0.02 6.76 7.72
CA ALA A 63 0.11 6.83 9.17
C ALA A 63 -1.20 7.35 9.79
N VAL A 64 -1.57 6.79 10.94
CA VAL A 64 -2.63 7.28 11.84
C VAL A 64 -2.11 7.25 13.28
N GLY A 65 -2.50 8.23 14.11
CA GLY A 65 -1.92 8.41 15.45
C GLY A 65 -0.69 9.34 15.44
N GLU A 66 -0.36 9.94 16.59
CA GLU A 66 0.79 10.86 16.72
C GLU A 66 2.14 10.10 16.59
N ALA A 67 3.11 10.79 15.98
CA ALA A 67 4.49 10.32 15.76
C ALA A 67 5.40 10.62 16.96
#